data_AF-A0A660UWA5-F1
#
_entry.id   AF-A0A660UWA5-F1
#
_cell.length_a   1.000
_cell.length_b   1.000
_cell.length_c   1.000
_cell.angle_alpha   90.00
_cell.angle_beta   90.00
_cell.angle_gamma   90.00
#
_symmetry.space_group_name_H-M   'P 1'
#
loop_
_entity.id
_entity.type
_entity.pdbx_description
1 polymer ?
#
loop_
_entity_poly.entity_id
_entity_poly.type
_entity_poly.pdbx_seq_one_letter_code
_entity_poly.pdbx_strand_id
1 'polypeptide(L)'
;MEQTFHIEHITVGFHPEGYKIDKNDSPIGPYTRWEIEAGHVWYNPKPVHFEELPLDGWIKTDEFDWEGVEAPADLTEPRILRSNT
;
A
#
# COMPACT_ATOMS: atom_id res chain seq x y z
N MET A 1 13.95 -12.27 -12.20
CA MET A 1 12.81 -13.09 -11.77
C MET A 1 12.49 -12.65 -10.37
N GLU A 2 11.36 -11.98 -10.18
CA GLU A 2 10.90 -11.63 -8.83
C GLU A 2 10.57 -12.93 -8.10
N GLN A 3 11.22 -13.17 -6.96
CA GLN A 3 10.95 -14.35 -6.15
C GLN A 3 9.67 -14.08 -5.37
N THR A 4 8.64 -14.86 -5.64
CA THR A 4 7.39 -14.85 -4.88
C THR A 4 7.45 -15.88 -3.76
N PHE A 5 6.83 -15.57 -2.63
CA PHE A 5 6.81 -16.41 -1.44
C PHE A 5 5.40 -16.87 -1.07
N HIS A 6 5.34 -17.94 -0.27
CA HIS A 6 4.11 -18.38 0.38
C HIS A 6 3.80 -17.50 1.59
N ILE A 7 2.52 -17.26 1.85
CA ILE A 7 2.00 -16.34 2.85
C ILE A 7 2.54 -16.60 4.27
N GLU A 8 2.73 -17.87 4.63
CA GLU A 8 3.23 -18.25 5.96
C GLU A 8 4.67 -17.78 6.21
N HIS A 9 5.44 -17.55 5.13
CA HIS A 9 6.82 -17.09 5.19
C HIS A 9 6.93 -15.56 5.17
N ILE A 10 5.80 -14.87 5.05
CA ILE A 10 5.72 -13.41 5.02
C ILE A 10 5.45 -12.89 6.44
N THR A 11 6.35 -12.01 6.88
CA THR A 11 6.16 -11.18 8.08
C THR A 11 5.75 -9.77 7.68
N VAL A 12 6.44 -9.21 6.67
CA VAL A 12 6.12 -7.93 6.04
C VAL A 12 6.21 -8.13 4.53
N GLY A 13 5.20 -7.70 3.78
CA GLY A 13 5.12 -7.94 2.34
C GLY A 13 3.83 -7.45 1.71
N PHE A 14 3.78 -7.47 0.37
CA PHE A 14 2.58 -7.16 -0.40
C PHE A 14 2.33 -8.17 -1.51
N HIS A 15 1.08 -8.24 -1.95
CA HIS A 15 0.61 -9.02 -3.09
C HIS A 15 0.12 -8.06 -4.18
N PRO A 16 0.45 -8.27 -5.47
CA PRO A 16 0.04 -7.40 -6.57
C PRO A 16 -1.48 -7.27 -6.76
N GLU A 17 -2.27 -8.15 -6.15
CA GLU A 17 -3.74 -8.04 -6.11
C GLU A 17 -4.27 -7.05 -5.06
N GLY A 18 -3.38 -6.33 -4.36
CA GLY A 18 -3.76 -5.30 -3.39
C GLY A 18 -3.83 -5.81 -1.96
N TYR A 19 -3.07 -6.86 -1.61
CA TYR A 19 -2.98 -7.30 -0.20
C TYR A 19 -1.67 -6.86 0.41
N LYS A 20 -1.70 -6.49 1.69
CA LYS A 20 -0.53 -6.14 2.49
C LYS A 20 -0.55 -6.96 3.77
N ILE A 21 0.62 -7.51 4.09
CA ILE A 21 0.89 -8.16 5.37
C ILE A 21 1.94 -7.35 6.08
N ASP A 22 1.67 -7.01 7.32
CA ASP A 22 2.60 -6.29 8.17
C ASP A 22 2.39 -6.70 9.63
N LYS A 23 2.99 -7.83 10.01
CA LYS A 23 2.86 -8.38 11.37
C LYS A 23 3.54 -7.52 12.43
N ASN A 24 4.36 -6.55 12.01
CA ASN A 24 5.08 -5.64 12.89
C ASN A 24 4.33 -4.32 13.11
N ASP A 25 3.40 -3.95 12.22
CA ASP A 25 2.69 -2.67 12.26
C ASP A 25 1.34 -2.76 12.99
N SER A 26 1.07 -1.78 13.85
CA SER A 26 -0.21 -1.60 14.55
C SER A 26 -0.50 -0.11 14.63
N PRO A 27 -1.57 0.34 13.95
CA PRO A 27 -2.91 0.19 14.52
C PRO A 27 -4.00 -0.41 13.61
N ILE A 28 -3.74 -0.63 12.31
CA ILE A 28 -4.79 -1.05 11.35
C ILE A 28 -4.99 -2.58 11.30
N GLY A 29 -4.01 -3.34 11.79
CA GLY A 29 -4.01 -4.81 11.84
C GLY A 29 -3.03 -5.43 10.84
N PRO A 30 -2.59 -6.68 11.08
CA PRO A 30 -1.48 -7.29 10.35
C PRO A 30 -1.81 -7.67 8.91
N TYR A 31 -3.10 -7.67 8.54
CA TYR A 31 -3.60 -8.09 7.24
C TYR A 31 -4.57 -7.03 6.71
N THR A 32 -4.21 -6.42 5.59
CA THR A 32 -5.04 -5.38 4.97
C THR A 32 -5.17 -5.62 3.48
N ARG A 33 -6.35 -5.31 2.95
CA ARG A 33 -6.61 -5.21 1.52
C ARG A 33 -6.76 -3.74 1.15
N TRP A 34 -6.14 -3.36 0.04
CA TRP A 34 -6.13 -2.03 -0.51
C TRP A 34 -6.70 -2.09 -1.93
N GLU A 35 -7.38 -1.02 -2.32
CA GLU A 35 -7.78 -0.83 -3.70
C GLU A 35 -6.59 -0.23 -4.47
N ILE A 36 -6.32 -0.73 -5.67
CA ILE A 36 -5.22 -0.25 -6.52
C ILE A 36 -5.84 0.53 -7.68
N GLU A 37 -5.54 1.83 -7.77
CA GLU A 37 -5.94 2.64 -8.93
C GLU A 37 -4.95 2.47 -10.09
N ALA A 38 -5.41 2.75 -11.32
CA ALA A 38 -4.56 2.82 -12.50
C ALA A 38 -3.44 3.84 -12.29
N GLY A 39 -2.25 3.37 -11.89
CA GLY A 39 -1.16 4.21 -11.41
C GLY A 39 -0.36 3.64 -10.23
N HIS A 40 -0.72 2.46 -9.72
CA HIS A 40 -0.09 1.81 -8.56
C HIS A 40 -0.27 2.58 -7.25
N VAL A 41 -1.31 3.40 -7.16
CA VAL A 41 -1.69 4.08 -5.91
C VAL A 41 -2.59 3.14 -5.12
N TRP A 42 -2.18 2.83 -3.89
CA TRP A 42 -2.91 1.99 -2.96
C TRP A 42 -3.74 2.90 -2.04
N TYR A 43 -5.04 2.66 -1.96
CA TYR A 43 -5.95 3.45 -1.13
C TYR A 43 -7.04 2.59 -0.47
N ASN A 44 -7.76 3.18 0.49
CA ASN A 44 -8.86 2.55 1.24
C ASN A 44 -8.50 1.22 1.94
N PRO A 45 -7.56 1.23 2.90
CA PRO A 45 -7.18 0.02 3.63
C PRO A 45 -8.37 -0.56 4.37
N LYS A 46 -8.66 -1.84 4.12
CA LYS A 46 -9.65 -2.62 4.86
C LYS A 46 -8.96 -3.78 5.57
N PRO A 47 -9.19 -3.98 6.87
CA PRO A 47 -8.72 -5.17 7.55
C PRO A 47 -9.38 -6.40 6.93
N VAL A 48 -8.60 -7.46 6.73
CA VAL A 48 -9.09 -8.74 6.19
C VAL A 48 -8.65 -9.89 7.08
N HIS A 49 -9.33 -11.03 6.97
CA HIS A 49 -8.91 -12.24 7.66
C HIS A 49 -7.79 -12.95 6.90
N PHE A 50 -6.98 -13.73 7.62
CA PHE A 50 -5.90 -14.51 7.01
C PHE A 50 -6.40 -15.48 5.93
N GLU A 51 -7.62 -16.00 6.08
CA GLU A 51 -8.26 -16.93 5.13
C GLU A 51 -8.63 -16.28 3.80
N GLU A 52 -8.72 -14.95 3.73
CA GLU A 52 -9.05 -14.20 2.51
C GLU A 52 -7.80 -13.86 1.68
N LEU A 53 -6.61 -14.14 2.21
CA LEU A 53 -5.34 -13.77 1.60
C LEU A 53 -4.91 -14.82 0.56
N PRO A 54 -4.26 -14.41 -0.55
CA PRO A 54 -3.62 -15.34 -1.47
C PRO A 54 -2.57 -16.20 -0.74
N LEU A 55 -2.47 -17.49 -1.07
CA LEU A 55 -1.49 -18.37 -0.44
C LEU A 55 -0.06 -18.13 -0.97
N ASP A 56 0.06 -17.85 -2.27
CA ASP A 56 1.32 -17.65 -2.98
C ASP A 56 1.34 -16.29 -3.69
N GLY A 57 2.46 -15.95 -4.34
CA GLY A 57 2.57 -14.71 -5.12
C GLY A 57 3.04 -13.50 -4.32
N TRP A 58 3.45 -13.69 -3.06
CA TRP A 58 3.84 -12.60 -2.19
C TRP A 58 5.24 -12.07 -2.47
N ILE A 59 5.38 -10.76 -2.39
CA ILE A 59 6.67 -10.06 -2.44
C ILE A 59 7.05 -9.70 -1.02
N LYS A 60 8.11 -10.32 -0.50
CA LYS A 60 8.65 -10.04 0.83
C LYS A 60 9.40 -8.71 0.82
N THR A 61 9.11 -7.85 1.79
CA THR A 61 9.90 -6.63 2.07
C THR A 61 10.34 -6.63 3.53
N ASP A 62 11.43 -5.93 3.84
CA ASP A 62 11.92 -5.80 5.22
C ASP A 62 11.22 -4.64 5.96
N GLU A 63 10.87 -3.59 5.22
CA GLU A 63 10.15 -2.42 5.73
C GLU A 63 9.27 -1.84 4.61
N PHE A 64 8.13 -1.26 4.97
CA PHE A 64 7.46 -0.33 4.07
C PHE A 64 7.92 1.08 4.42
N ASP A 65 8.76 1.65 3.57
CA ASP A 65 9.07 3.07 3.64
C ASP A 65 7.84 3.85 3.18
N TRP A 66 7.05 4.31 4.15
CA TRP A 66 5.91 5.20 3.93
C TRP A 66 6.33 6.66 4.07
N GLU A 67 7.58 7.03 3.76
CA GLU A 67 7.92 8.46 3.63
C GLU A 67 6.97 9.05 2.59
N GLY A 68 6.12 9.94 3.08
CA GLY A 68 4.85 10.27 2.45
C GLY A 68 4.97 10.63 0.97
N VAL A 69 4.21 9.91 0.16
CA VAL A 69 3.36 10.65 -0.78
C VAL A 69 2.43 11.47 0.10
N GLU A 70 2.86 12.68 0.45
CA GLU A 70 1.93 13.75 0.79
C GLU A 70 0.87 13.71 -0.32
N ALA A 71 -0.33 13.21 0.00
CA ALA A 71 -1.49 13.52 -0.80
C ALA A 71 -1.41 15.04 -0.99
N PRO A 72 -1.30 15.57 -2.22
CA PRO A 72 -1.13 16.99 -2.42
C PRO A 72 -2.26 17.64 -1.65
N ALA A 73 -1.87 18.32 -0.55
CA ALA A 73 -2.80 18.90 0.37
C ALA A 73 -3.66 19.82 -0.47
N ASP A 74 -4.93 19.45 -0.57
CA ASP A 74 -5.99 20.39 -0.77
C ASP A 74 -5.80 21.29 -2.00
N LEU A 75 -6.41 20.84 -3.08
CA LEU A 75 -7.03 21.71 -4.06
C LEU A 75 -7.97 22.70 -3.33
N THR A 76 -7.42 23.78 -2.77
CA THR A 76 -8.13 25.04 -2.62
C THR A 76 -7.45 26.11 -3.48
N GLU A 77 -7.98 26.14 -4.70
CA GLU A 77 -8.00 27.26 -5.65
C GLU A 77 -6.84 27.38 -6.66
N PRO A 78 -7.15 27.55 -7.97
CA PRO A 78 -6.15 27.86 -8.98
C PRO A 78 -5.67 29.30 -8.77
N ARG A 79 -4.55 29.48 -8.06
CA ARG A 79 -3.81 30.74 -8.13
C ARG A 79 -3.18 30.85 -9.51
N ILE A 80 -3.91 31.47 -10.43
CA ILE A 80 -3.33 32.12 -11.59
C ILE A 80 -2.32 33.13 -11.06
N LEU A 81 -1.04 32.77 -11.10
CA LEU A 81 0.04 33.75 -11.04
C LEU A 81 -0.01 34.54 -12.34
N ARG A 82 -0.88 35.54 -12.36
CA ARG A 82 -0.82 36.65 -13.30
C ARG A 82 0.54 37.33 -13.09
N SER A 83 1.28 37.41 -14.18
CA SER A 83 2.20 38.46 -14.63
C SER A 83 2.85 39.34 -13.56
N ASN A 84 4.16 39.57 -13.65
CA ASN A 84 4.68 40.65 -14.49
C ASN A 84 6.22 40.68 -14.50
N THR A 85 6.76 40.96 -15.69
CA THR A 85 7.95 41.81 -16.01
C THR A 85 9.11 41.85 -15.03
#